data_AF-A0A9E5TF34-F1
#
_entry.id   AF-A0A9E5TF34-F1
#
_cell.length_a   1.000
_cell.length_b   1.000
_cell.length_c   1.000
_cell.angle_alpha   90.00
_cell.angle_beta   90.00
_cell.angle_gamma   90.00
#
_symmetry.space_group_name_H-M   'P 1'
#
loop_
_entity.id
_entity.type
_entity.pdbx_description
1 polymer ?
#
loop_
_entity_poly.entity_id
_entity_poly.type
_entity_poly.pdbx_seq_one_letter_code
_entity_poly.pdbx_strand_id
1 'polypeptide(L)'
;MDDPEREITPIAGFLLCLLGLVLAGGIWALQTPENAPWGSLFVAGQAVAFGAYAAALILVRCRPKAASIWLILILVIAVGLRVEAFLRSPDLSTDLYRYIWDGRVINAGINPYLYAPSDPQLESLRDPLWRYINFKHISTIYPPTAQILFAVLARMNVDPVNTFRLIFLLFDLATVVVLWRLLLQFQLPR
;
A
#
# COMPACT_ATOMS: atom_id res chain seq x y z
N MET A 1 29.77 -21.43 -25.85
CA MET A 1 29.88 -21.49 -24.38
C MET A 1 28.71 -20.68 -23.88
N ASP A 2 27.65 -21.36 -23.44
CA ASP A 2 26.49 -20.68 -22.87
C ASP A 2 26.95 -19.95 -21.62
N ASP A 3 26.67 -18.65 -21.58
CA ASP A 3 27.00 -17.80 -20.45
C ASP A 3 26.05 -18.18 -19.29
N PRO A 4 26.54 -18.85 -18.22
CA PRO A 4 25.69 -19.22 -17.09
C PRO A 4 25.10 -17.99 -16.38
N GLU A 5 25.59 -16.79 -16.68
CA GLU A 5 25.03 -15.52 -16.21
C GLU A 5 23.69 -15.16 -16.88
N ARG A 6 23.38 -15.73 -18.06
CA ARG A 6 22.13 -15.49 -18.80
C ARG A 6 20.92 -16.23 -18.20
N GLU A 7 21.16 -17.26 -17.38
CA GLU A 7 20.11 -18.13 -16.83
C GLU A 7 19.53 -17.66 -15.48
N ILE A 8 20.22 -16.77 -14.75
CA ILE A 8 19.82 -16.39 -13.37
C ILE A 8 18.82 -15.23 -13.35
N THR A 9 18.99 -14.24 -14.21
CA THR A 9 18.05 -13.12 -14.34
C THR A 9 16.60 -13.53 -14.60
N PRO A 10 16.31 -14.48 -15.52
CA PRO A 10 14.94 -14.92 -15.74
C PRO A 10 14.30 -15.57 -14.50
N ILE A 11 15.10 -16.22 -13.66
CA ILE A 11 14.62 -16.82 -12.41
C ILE A 11 14.25 -15.72 -11.40
N ALA A 12 15.13 -14.73 -11.19
CA ALA A 12 14.85 -13.63 -10.27
C ALA A 12 13.64 -12.78 -10.70
N GLY A 13 13.52 -12.47 -12.00
CA GLY A 13 12.37 -11.76 -12.55
C GLY A 13 11.07 -12.57 -12.39
N PHE A 14 11.10 -13.86 -12.69
CA PHE A 14 9.96 -14.76 -12.48
C PHE A 14 9.51 -14.81 -11.02
N LEU A 15 10.43 -14.91 -10.07
CA LEU A 15 10.11 -14.92 -8.63
C LEU A 15 9.43 -13.63 -8.18
N LEU A 16 9.85 -12.47 -8.70
CA LEU A 16 9.22 -11.18 -8.39
C LEU A 16 7.82 -11.05 -9.02
N CYS A 17 7.62 -11.57 -10.24
CA CYS A 17 6.30 -11.66 -10.84
C CYS A 17 5.37 -12.59 -10.06
N LEU A 18 5.87 -13.76 -9.64
CA LEU A 18 5.13 -14.73 -8.83
C LEU A 18 4.73 -14.14 -7.47
N LEU A 19 5.62 -13.38 -6.82
CA LEU A 19 5.30 -12.59 -5.63
C LEU A 19 4.10 -11.66 -5.85
N GLY A 20 4.11 -10.88 -6.94
CA GLY A 20 3.00 -9.99 -7.27
C GLY A 20 1.66 -10.73 -7.42
N LEU A 21 1.67 -11.91 -8.03
CA LEU A 21 0.49 -12.76 -8.20
C LEU A 21 0.00 -13.38 -6.88
N VAL A 22 0.91 -13.81 -6.01
CA VAL A 22 0.58 -14.35 -4.68
C VAL A 22 -0.03 -13.27 -3.78
N LEU A 23 0.49 -12.04 -3.84
CA LEU A 23 -0.09 -10.90 -3.12
C LEU A 23 -1.52 -10.60 -3.61
N ALA A 24 -1.75 -10.60 -4.92
CA ALA A 24 -3.09 -10.41 -5.49
C ALA A 24 -4.07 -11.53 -5.08
N GLY A 25 -3.63 -12.78 -5.08
CA GLY A 25 -4.41 -13.93 -4.62
C GLY A 25 -4.72 -13.87 -3.11
N GLY A 26 -3.77 -13.39 -2.30
CA GLY A 26 -3.97 -13.19 -0.86
C GLY A 26 -5.03 -12.14 -0.54
N ILE A 27 -5.08 -11.05 -1.32
CA ILE A 27 -6.12 -10.01 -1.19
C ILE A 27 -7.50 -10.59 -1.50
N TRP A 28 -7.63 -11.46 -2.51
CA TRP A 28 -8.89 -12.14 -2.82
C TRP A 28 -9.32 -13.08 -1.68
N ALA A 29 -8.39 -13.80 -1.07
CA ALA A 29 -8.68 -14.71 0.04
C ALA A 29 -9.23 -13.98 1.28
N LEU A 30 -8.77 -12.75 1.55
CA LEU A 30 -9.25 -11.90 2.66
C LEU A 30 -10.71 -11.43 2.49
N GLN A 31 -11.31 -11.59 1.31
CA GLN A 31 -12.71 -11.20 1.05
C GLN A 31 -13.70 -12.35 1.29
N THR A 32 -13.23 -13.52 1.71
CA THR A 32 -14.08 -14.69 1.93
C THR A 32 -14.43 -14.87 3.43
N PRO A 33 -15.57 -15.52 3.76
CA PRO A 33 -16.09 -15.55 5.13
C PRO A 33 -15.10 -16.11 6.18
N GLU A 34 -15.16 -15.56 7.39
CA GLU A 34 -14.22 -15.77 8.52
C GLU A 34 -13.97 -17.25 8.94
N ASN A 35 -14.82 -18.18 8.51
CA ASN A 35 -14.81 -19.58 8.97
C ASN A 35 -13.95 -20.53 8.12
N ALA A 36 -13.27 -20.03 7.09
CA ALA A 36 -12.50 -20.88 6.20
C ALA A 36 -10.98 -20.81 6.49
N PRO A 37 -10.19 -21.86 6.19
CA PRO A 37 -8.76 -21.95 6.53
C PRO A 37 -7.87 -20.95 5.76
N TRP A 38 -8.46 -19.93 5.15
CA TRP A 38 -7.79 -18.93 4.35
C TRP A 38 -6.81 -18.08 5.16
N GLY A 39 -6.99 -17.95 6.48
CA GLY A 39 -6.02 -17.25 7.32
C GLY A 39 -4.63 -17.91 7.28
N SER A 40 -4.55 -19.23 7.47
CA SER A 40 -3.28 -19.95 7.41
C SER A 40 -2.73 -20.07 5.99
N LEU A 41 -3.61 -20.23 4.99
CA LEU A 41 -3.21 -20.22 3.58
C LEU A 41 -2.70 -18.85 3.11
N PHE A 42 -3.31 -17.76 3.60
CA PHE A 42 -2.86 -16.39 3.36
C PHE A 42 -1.47 -16.19 3.97
N VAL A 43 -1.28 -16.56 5.24
CA VAL A 43 0.04 -16.46 5.90
C VAL A 43 1.08 -17.32 5.20
N ALA A 44 0.75 -18.56 4.82
CA ALA A 44 1.65 -19.44 4.09
C ALA A 44 2.00 -18.87 2.71
N GLY A 45 1.01 -18.35 1.98
CA GLY A 45 1.19 -17.65 0.71
C GLY A 45 2.14 -16.46 0.86
N GLN A 46 1.91 -15.61 1.88
CA GLN A 46 2.79 -14.48 2.19
C GLN A 46 4.21 -14.92 2.50
N ALA A 47 4.40 -15.98 3.30
CA ALA A 47 5.71 -16.53 3.61
C ALA A 47 6.45 -17.02 2.36
N VAL A 48 5.75 -17.71 1.44
CA VAL A 48 6.30 -18.13 0.15
C VAL A 48 6.69 -16.93 -0.71
N ALA A 49 5.83 -15.91 -0.75
CA ALA A 49 6.09 -14.65 -1.44
C ALA A 49 7.37 -13.96 -0.90
N PHE A 50 7.51 -13.82 0.41
CA PHE A 50 8.71 -13.26 1.04
C PHE A 50 9.95 -14.12 0.77
N GLY A 51 9.82 -15.45 0.77
CA GLY A 51 10.89 -16.36 0.38
C GLY A 51 11.36 -16.15 -1.06
N ALA A 52 10.41 -16.03 -1.99
CA ALA A 52 10.68 -15.74 -3.40
C ALA A 52 11.36 -14.36 -3.58
N TYR A 53 10.91 -13.34 -2.85
CA TYR A 53 11.54 -12.02 -2.81
C TYR A 53 12.99 -12.08 -2.32
N ALA A 54 13.24 -12.75 -1.19
CA ALA A 54 14.58 -12.90 -0.62
C ALA A 54 15.52 -13.66 -1.57
N ALA A 55 15.04 -14.74 -2.19
CA ALA A 55 15.80 -15.47 -3.20
C ALA A 55 16.13 -14.58 -4.42
N ALA A 56 15.17 -13.81 -4.93
CA ALA A 56 15.41 -12.86 -6.01
C ALA A 56 16.48 -11.82 -5.63
N LEU A 57 16.44 -11.26 -4.41
CA LEU A 57 17.45 -10.32 -3.92
C LEU A 57 18.85 -10.93 -3.86
N ILE A 58 18.97 -12.17 -3.37
CA ILE A 58 20.26 -12.88 -3.30
C ILE A 58 20.81 -13.10 -4.71
N LEU A 59 19.98 -13.60 -5.62
CA LEU A 59 20.37 -13.88 -7.00
C LEU A 59 20.83 -12.61 -7.74
N VAL A 60 20.09 -11.50 -7.61
CA VAL A 60 20.44 -10.22 -8.23
C VAL A 60 21.75 -9.64 -7.66
N ARG A 61 21.96 -9.75 -6.34
CA ARG A 61 23.18 -9.27 -5.67
C ARG A 61 24.42 -10.05 -6.13
N CYS A 62 24.28 -11.33 -6.46
CA CYS A 62 25.38 -12.17 -6.87
C CYS A 62 25.83 -11.96 -8.32
N ARG A 63 24.98 -11.44 -9.23
CA ARG A 63 25.29 -11.26 -10.67
C ARG A 63 24.58 -10.04 -11.28
N PRO A 64 25.19 -8.84 -11.23
CA PRO A 64 24.50 -7.57 -11.51
C PRO A 64 24.32 -7.21 -13.01
N LYS A 65 24.21 -8.17 -13.95
CA LYS A 65 24.12 -7.84 -15.38
C LYS A 65 22.87 -8.41 -16.07
N ALA A 66 22.25 -7.51 -16.85
CA ALA A 66 21.07 -7.66 -17.71
C ALA A 66 19.72 -7.88 -17.00
N ALA A 67 19.12 -6.81 -16.45
CA ALA A 67 17.79 -6.80 -15.82
C ALA A 67 16.67 -6.15 -16.67
N SER A 68 16.95 -5.70 -17.90
CA SER A 68 16.07 -4.73 -18.59
C SER A 68 14.66 -5.25 -18.91
N ILE A 69 14.52 -6.47 -19.45
CA ILE A 69 13.20 -7.01 -19.81
C ILE A 69 12.36 -7.38 -18.58
N TRP A 70 13.00 -7.84 -17.51
CA TRP A 70 12.33 -8.22 -16.27
C TRP A 70 11.87 -7.00 -15.48
N LEU A 71 12.65 -5.92 -15.47
CA LEU A 71 12.20 -4.65 -14.90
C LEU A 71 10.94 -4.17 -15.61
N ILE A 72 10.90 -4.22 -16.95
CA ILE A 72 9.72 -3.84 -17.72
C ILE A 72 8.51 -4.72 -17.33
N LEU A 73 8.68 -6.04 -17.26
CA LEU A 73 7.61 -6.95 -16.86
C LEU A 73 7.11 -6.67 -15.44
N ILE A 74 8.01 -6.43 -14.48
CA ILE A 74 7.67 -6.07 -13.09
C ILE A 74 6.86 -4.77 -13.07
N LEU A 75 7.29 -3.75 -13.80
CA LEU A 75 6.58 -2.47 -13.87
C LEU A 75 5.21 -2.62 -14.53
N VAL A 76 5.08 -3.40 -15.60
CA VAL A 76 3.80 -3.69 -16.26
C VAL A 76 2.84 -4.42 -15.32
N ILE A 77 3.31 -5.45 -14.61
CA ILE A 77 2.50 -6.16 -13.61
C ILE A 77 2.10 -5.22 -12.47
N ALA A 78 3.02 -4.41 -11.96
CA ALA A 78 2.74 -3.45 -10.90
C ALA A 78 1.68 -2.42 -11.31
N VAL A 79 1.76 -1.90 -12.53
CA VAL A 79 0.73 -1.01 -13.09
C VAL A 79 -0.60 -1.74 -13.25
N GLY A 80 -0.60 -2.97 -13.77
CA GLY A 80 -1.81 -3.78 -13.90
C GLY A 80 -2.52 -4.01 -12.55
N LEU A 81 -1.76 -4.38 -11.52
CA LEU A 81 -2.27 -4.53 -10.16
C LEU A 81 -2.80 -3.20 -9.59
N ARG A 82 -2.14 -2.08 -9.88
CA ARG A 82 -2.62 -0.75 -9.44
C ARG A 82 -3.91 -0.33 -10.12
N VAL A 83 -4.07 -0.61 -11.42
CA VAL A 83 -5.31 -0.34 -12.15
C VAL A 83 -6.45 -1.19 -11.58
N GLU A 84 -6.20 -2.48 -11.36
CA GLU A 84 -7.18 -3.40 -10.77
C GLU A 84 -7.63 -2.95 -9.38
N ALA A 85 -6.68 -2.57 -8.51
CA ALA A 85 -6.99 -2.00 -7.18
C ALA A 85 -7.76 -0.67 -7.25
N PHE A 86 -7.51 0.16 -8.27
CA PHE A 86 -8.21 1.43 -8.45
C PHE A 86 -9.68 1.24 -8.87
N LEU A 87 -9.96 0.21 -9.67
CA LEU A 87 -11.30 -0.09 -10.18
C LEU A 87 -12.21 -0.78 -9.15
N ARG A 88 -11.65 -1.43 -8.13
CA ARG A 88 -12.42 -2.07 -7.05
C ARG A 88 -12.99 -1.07 -6.05
N SER A 89 -13.93 -1.49 -5.23
CA SER A 89 -14.39 -0.74 -4.04
C SER A 89 -13.42 -0.95 -2.86
N PRO A 90 -13.28 0.03 -1.94
CA PRO A 90 -12.42 -0.09 -0.78
C PRO A 90 -13.08 -0.98 0.29
N ASP A 91 -12.97 -2.29 0.12
CA ASP A 91 -13.72 -3.26 0.94
C ASP A 91 -12.87 -3.86 2.08
N LEU A 92 -11.59 -3.49 2.18
CA LEU A 92 -10.63 -4.06 3.15
C LEU A 92 -10.51 -3.26 4.45
N SER A 93 -10.76 -1.95 4.42
CA SER A 93 -10.69 -1.10 5.62
C SER A 93 -11.51 0.18 5.44
N THR A 94 -12.06 0.67 6.55
CA THR A 94 -12.77 1.95 6.67
C THR A 94 -11.92 3.05 7.30
N ASP A 95 -10.61 2.83 7.50
CA ASP A 95 -9.70 3.83 8.12
C ASP A 95 -9.64 5.15 7.34
N LEU A 96 -9.93 5.14 6.04
CA LEU A 96 -10.03 6.36 5.24
C LEU A 96 -11.02 7.38 5.83
N TYR A 97 -12.12 6.92 6.43
CA TYR A 97 -13.09 7.79 7.10
C TYR A 97 -12.55 8.32 8.42
N ARG A 98 -11.74 7.52 9.12
CA ARG A 98 -11.03 7.94 10.33
C ARG A 98 -10.00 9.03 10.02
N TYR A 99 -9.28 8.94 8.89
CA TYR A 99 -8.34 9.97 8.45
C TYR A 99 -9.04 11.30 8.19
N ILE A 100 -10.16 11.30 7.45
CA ILE A 100 -10.93 12.52 7.20
C ILE A 100 -11.49 13.10 8.51
N TRP A 101 -11.97 12.24 9.40
CA TRP A 101 -12.47 12.66 10.70
C TRP A 101 -11.41 13.35 11.55
N ASP A 102 -10.24 12.74 11.72
CA ASP A 102 -9.16 13.33 12.51
C ASP A 102 -8.71 14.68 11.91
N GLY A 103 -8.64 14.75 10.58
CA GLY A 103 -8.40 16.00 9.87
C GLY A 103 -9.46 17.07 10.16
N ARG A 104 -10.75 16.70 10.22
CA ARG A 104 -11.84 17.60 10.58
C ARG A 104 -11.70 18.10 12.02
N VAL A 105 -11.36 17.22 12.97
CA VAL A 105 -11.13 17.58 14.38
C VAL A 105 -9.98 18.57 14.51
N ILE A 106 -8.86 18.33 13.81
CA ILE A 106 -7.72 19.27 13.77
C ILE A 106 -8.11 20.61 13.17
N ASN A 107 -8.87 20.60 12.07
CA ASN A 107 -9.32 21.82 11.41
C ASN A 107 -10.31 22.63 12.27
N ALA A 108 -10.98 22.00 13.24
CA ALA A 108 -11.77 22.67 14.26
C ALA A 108 -10.93 23.22 15.44
N GLY A 109 -9.60 23.08 15.39
CA GLY A 109 -8.69 23.51 16.46
C GLY A 109 -8.65 22.56 17.65
N ILE A 110 -9.19 21.35 17.52
CA ILE A 110 -9.27 20.37 18.60
C ILE A 110 -8.16 19.33 18.44
N ASN A 111 -7.55 18.93 19.55
CA ASN A 111 -6.51 17.89 19.57
C ASN A 111 -7.17 16.48 19.44
N PRO A 112 -6.91 15.71 18.36
CA PRO A 112 -7.55 14.42 18.10
C PRO A 112 -7.05 13.29 19.02
N TYR A 113 -5.99 13.52 19.79
CA TYR A 113 -5.48 12.57 20.78
C TYR A 113 -6.27 12.60 22.09
N LEU A 114 -7.04 13.69 22.34
CA LEU A 114 -7.79 13.85 23.59
C LEU A 114 -9.17 13.20 23.55
N TYR A 115 -9.84 13.22 22.39
CA TYR A 115 -11.24 12.82 22.26
C TYR A 115 -11.42 11.78 21.17
N ALA A 116 -12.14 10.70 21.52
CA ALA A 116 -12.55 9.68 20.56
C ALA A 116 -13.69 10.19 19.66
N PRO A 117 -13.90 9.64 18.45
CA PRO A 117 -15.00 10.04 17.56
C PRO A 117 -16.39 10.04 18.20
N SER A 118 -16.65 9.14 19.16
CA SER A 118 -17.92 9.06 19.88
C SER A 118 -18.05 10.01 21.07
N ASP A 119 -17.01 10.78 21.40
CA ASP A 119 -17.04 11.73 22.50
C ASP A 119 -18.13 12.81 22.26
N PRO A 120 -18.95 13.15 23.27
CA PRO A 120 -19.95 14.21 23.15
C PRO A 120 -19.37 15.58 22.77
N GLN A 121 -18.12 15.88 23.15
CA GLN A 121 -17.48 17.16 22.81
C GLN A 121 -17.28 17.35 21.29
N LEU A 122 -17.24 16.25 20.53
CA LEU A 122 -17.09 16.29 19.07
C LEU A 122 -18.41 16.15 18.32
N GLU A 123 -19.55 16.12 19.01
CA GLU A 123 -20.86 15.88 18.40
C GLU A 123 -21.20 16.88 17.29
N SER A 124 -20.85 18.15 17.49
CA SER A 124 -21.07 19.23 16.52
C SER A 124 -20.26 19.07 15.22
N LEU A 125 -19.21 18.24 15.22
CA LEU A 125 -18.37 18.00 14.05
C LEU A 125 -18.85 16.79 13.22
N ARG A 126 -19.80 16.00 13.73
CA ARG A 126 -20.25 14.76 13.07
C ARG A 126 -20.97 15.06 11.75
N ASP A 127 -20.52 14.40 10.70
CA ASP A 127 -21.10 14.46 9.36
C ASP A 127 -21.65 13.08 8.93
N PRO A 128 -22.27 12.95 7.74
CA PRO A 128 -22.75 11.66 7.27
C PRO A 128 -21.65 10.60 7.07
N LEU A 129 -20.37 10.98 7.02
CA LEU A 129 -19.24 10.05 6.89
C LEU A 129 -18.85 9.45 8.24
N TRP A 130 -19.14 10.14 9.34
CA TRP A 130 -18.86 9.68 10.70
C TRP A 130 -19.38 8.26 10.97
N ARG A 131 -20.52 7.87 10.39
CA ARG A 131 -21.09 6.52 10.56
C ARG A 131 -20.15 5.40 10.10
N TYR A 132 -19.27 5.66 9.12
CA TYR A 132 -18.37 4.65 8.55
C TYR A 132 -17.05 4.51 9.32
N ILE A 133 -16.76 5.40 10.28
CA ILE A 133 -15.57 5.32 11.12
C ILE A 133 -15.60 4.03 11.95
N ASN A 134 -14.55 3.21 11.87
CA ASN A 134 -14.30 2.09 12.78
C ASN A 134 -13.76 2.59 14.14
N PHE A 135 -13.86 1.75 15.19
CA PHE A 135 -13.27 2.04 16.52
C PHE A 135 -13.58 3.44 17.10
N LYS A 136 -14.83 3.89 16.97
CA LYS A 136 -15.27 5.26 17.37
C LYS A 136 -15.02 5.63 18.84
N HIS A 137 -14.78 4.64 19.69
CA HIS A 137 -14.53 4.80 21.12
C HIS A 137 -13.04 4.96 21.47
N ILE A 138 -12.14 4.88 20.48
CA ILE A 138 -10.70 5.04 20.68
C ILE A 138 -10.29 6.42 20.13
N SER A 139 -9.41 7.14 20.82
CA SER A 139 -8.76 8.35 20.29
C SER A 139 -7.76 8.01 19.19
N THR A 140 -7.21 9.02 18.51
CA THR A 140 -6.31 8.72 17.39
C THR A 140 -5.01 8.06 17.86
N ILE A 141 -4.55 7.06 17.10
CA ILE A 141 -3.25 6.39 17.30
C ILE A 141 -2.23 6.78 16.22
N TYR A 142 -2.64 7.59 15.24
CA TYR A 142 -1.79 7.96 14.12
C TYR A 142 -0.75 9.00 14.53
N PRO A 143 0.47 8.96 13.96
CA PRO A 143 1.53 9.90 14.31
C PRO A 143 1.21 11.34 13.87
N PRO A 144 1.76 12.37 14.54
CA PRO A 144 1.45 13.77 14.24
C PRO A 144 1.74 14.19 12.79
N THR A 145 2.73 13.58 12.14
CA THR A 145 3.04 13.85 10.73
C THR A 145 1.94 13.38 9.79
N ALA A 146 1.31 12.24 10.06
CA ALA A 146 0.15 11.76 9.31
C ALA A 146 -1.07 12.68 9.53
N GLN A 147 -1.23 13.19 10.75
CA GLN A 147 -2.31 14.11 11.09
C GLN A 147 -2.28 15.42 10.29
N ILE A 148 -1.08 15.91 9.92
CA ILE A 148 -0.94 17.07 9.02
C ILE A 148 -1.57 16.76 7.66
N LEU A 149 -1.28 15.59 7.08
CA LEU A 149 -1.87 15.16 5.83
C LEU A 149 -3.40 15.07 5.97
N PHE A 150 -3.90 14.45 7.03
CA PHE A 150 -5.33 14.32 7.29
C PHE A 150 -6.04 15.68 7.35
N ALA A 151 -5.44 16.65 8.04
CA ALA A 151 -5.97 18.01 8.10
C ALA A 151 -6.06 18.68 6.72
N VAL A 152 -5.06 18.50 5.85
CA VAL A 152 -5.09 19.00 4.47
C VAL A 152 -6.21 18.33 3.68
N LEU A 153 -6.31 17.00 3.75
CA LEU A 153 -7.30 16.24 2.97
C LEU A 153 -8.73 16.51 3.39
N ALA A 154 -8.98 16.67 4.68
CA ALA A 154 -10.30 17.03 5.19
C ALA A 154 -10.80 18.39 4.67
N ARG A 155 -9.91 19.30 4.23
CA ARG A 155 -10.31 20.58 3.63
C ARG A 155 -10.71 20.49 2.17
N MET A 156 -10.25 19.46 1.46
CA MET A 156 -10.49 19.34 0.03
C MET A 156 -11.98 19.04 -0.28
N ASN A 157 -12.75 18.57 0.72
CA ASN A 157 -14.19 18.28 0.63
C ASN A 157 -14.60 17.49 -0.62
N VAL A 158 -13.73 16.56 -1.01
CA VAL A 158 -13.86 15.66 -2.16
C VAL A 158 -14.10 14.23 -1.67
N ASP A 159 -14.53 13.34 -2.57
CA ASP A 159 -14.69 11.93 -2.27
C ASP A 159 -13.44 11.34 -1.59
N PRO A 160 -13.53 10.91 -0.32
CA PRO A 160 -12.38 10.41 0.43
C PRO A 160 -11.70 9.25 -0.29
N VAL A 161 -12.47 8.34 -0.86
CA VAL A 161 -11.96 7.10 -1.45
C VAL A 161 -11.02 7.41 -2.61
N ASN A 162 -11.51 8.15 -3.61
CA ASN A 162 -10.69 8.49 -4.78
C ASN A 162 -9.54 9.45 -4.44
N THR A 163 -9.72 10.31 -3.45
CA THR A 163 -8.67 11.24 -3.00
C THR A 163 -7.49 10.49 -2.40
N PHE A 164 -7.74 9.55 -1.48
CA PHE A 164 -6.67 8.72 -0.92
C PHE A 164 -6.01 7.84 -1.98
N ARG A 165 -6.77 7.30 -2.94
CA ARG A 165 -6.19 6.53 -4.07
C ARG A 165 -5.22 7.35 -4.89
N LEU A 166 -5.60 8.56 -5.26
CA LEU A 166 -4.74 9.44 -6.04
C LEU A 166 -3.47 9.81 -5.28
N ILE A 167 -3.59 10.13 -3.99
CA ILE A 167 -2.43 10.51 -3.17
C ILE A 167 -1.47 9.36 -2.98
N PHE A 168 -1.97 8.16 -2.66
CA PHE A 168 -1.10 7.00 -2.55
C PHE A 168 -0.48 6.61 -3.88
N LEU A 169 -1.20 6.77 -5.00
CA LEU A 169 -0.61 6.60 -6.33
C LEU A 169 0.53 7.61 -6.58
N LEU A 170 0.33 8.87 -6.21
CA LEU A 170 1.37 9.89 -6.34
C LEU A 170 2.59 9.59 -5.46
N PHE A 171 2.40 9.11 -4.23
CA PHE A 171 3.50 8.68 -3.36
C PHE A 171 4.23 7.44 -3.90
N ASP A 172 3.50 6.47 -4.46
CA ASP A 172 4.10 5.31 -5.12
C ASP A 172 4.97 5.75 -6.31
N LEU A 173 4.45 6.62 -7.18
CA LEU A 173 5.19 7.16 -8.32
C LEU A 173 6.41 7.97 -7.87
N ALA A 174 6.25 8.82 -6.85
CA ALA A 174 7.36 9.57 -6.27
C ALA A 174 8.44 8.63 -5.73
N THR A 175 8.05 7.53 -5.08
CA THR A 175 8.97 6.50 -4.60
C THR A 175 9.74 5.85 -5.75
N VAL A 176 9.06 5.47 -6.83
CA VAL A 176 9.71 4.93 -8.04
C VAL A 176 10.72 5.93 -8.62
N VAL A 177 10.35 7.21 -8.72
CA VAL A 177 11.24 8.27 -9.22
C VAL A 177 12.46 8.45 -8.31
N VAL A 178 12.28 8.47 -6.99
CA VAL A 178 13.37 8.57 -6.02
C VAL A 178 14.31 7.38 -6.13
N LEU A 179 13.77 6.15 -6.17
CA LEU A 179 14.57 4.94 -6.33
C LEU A 179 15.35 4.96 -7.65
N TRP A 180 14.71 5.34 -8.75
CA TRP A 180 15.38 5.48 -10.05
C TRP A 180 16.52 6.50 -9.99
N ARG A 181 16.30 7.67 -9.36
CA ARG A 181 17.35 8.68 -9.19
C ARG A 181 18.50 8.18 -8.33
N LEU A 182 18.23 7.40 -7.28
CA LEU A 182 19.28 6.79 -6.46
C LEU A 182 20.09 5.76 -7.26
N LEU A 183 19.45 4.92 -8.07
CA LEU A 183 20.14 4.00 -8.98
C LEU A 183 21.08 4.75 -9.93
N LEU A 184 20.63 5.87 -10.49
CA LEU A 184 21.46 6.73 -11.34
C LEU A 184 22.64 7.34 -10.58
N GLN A 185 22.40 7.88 -9.38
CA GLN A 185 23.44 8.52 -8.56
C GLN A 185 24.52 7.54 -8.11
N PHE A 186 24.13 6.31 -7.74
CA PHE A 186 25.06 5.27 -7.31
C PHE A 186 25.62 4.42 -8.47
N GLN A 187 25.32 4.77 -9.73
CA GLN A 187 25.76 4.04 -10.92
C GLN A 187 25.40 2.53 -10.88
N LEU A 188 24.27 2.22 -10.25
CA LEU A 188 23.78 0.85 -10.14
C LEU A 188 23.07 0.43 -11.45
N PRO A 189 22.97 -0.89 -11.71
CA PRO A 189 22.24 -1.42 -12.87
C PRO A 189 20.78 -0.93 -12.92
N ARG A 190 20.29 -0.71 -14.13
CA ARG A 190 18.94 -0.21 -14.45
C ARG A 190 18.16 -1.25 -15.23
#